data_AF-F8X562-F1
#
_entry.id   AF-F8X562-F1
#
_cell.length_a   1.000
_cell.length_b   1.000
_cell.length_c   1.000
_cell.angle_alpha   90.00
_cell.angle_beta   90.00
_cell.angle_gamma   90.00
#
_symmetry.space_group_name_H-M   'P 1'
#
loop_
_entity.id
_entity.type
_entity.pdbx_description
1 polymer ?
#
loop_
_entity_poly.entity_id
_entity_poly.type
_entity_poly.pdbx_seq_one_letter_code
_entity_poly.pdbx_strand_id
1 'polypeptide(L)'
;MKHLSCVLLVVLVISCSSDNENEPEYIDNSLLWGSWYRKDTSVDSTVYIFKTDLCTSEYWETWPTTSKVDSYSWTYKLTKDNIILNDKHERPYKLAGNKLSVFENKSTWIEYTKVE
;
A
#
# COMPACT_ATOMS: atom_id res chain seq x y z
N MET A 1 17.66 -49.70 -26.13
CA MET A 1 17.69 -49.81 -24.64
C MET A 1 18.86 -49.00 -24.12
N LYS A 2 18.59 -47.85 -23.51
CA LYS A 2 19.53 -47.15 -22.63
C LYS A 2 18.71 -46.67 -21.44
N HIS A 3 18.91 -47.36 -20.32
CA HIS A 3 18.53 -46.85 -19.01
C HIS A 3 19.24 -45.52 -18.80
N LEU A 4 18.53 -44.50 -18.32
CA LEU A 4 19.05 -43.68 -17.24
C LEU A 4 17.85 -43.03 -16.53
N SER A 5 17.46 -43.70 -15.46
CA SER A 5 16.68 -43.11 -14.39
C SER A 5 17.48 -41.96 -13.79
N CYS A 6 16.86 -40.80 -13.61
CA CYS A 6 17.32 -39.83 -12.62
C CYS A 6 16.11 -39.09 -12.08
N VAL A 7 15.44 -39.76 -11.14
CA VAL A 7 14.50 -39.15 -10.21
C VAL A 7 15.28 -38.10 -9.42
N LEU A 8 14.90 -36.82 -9.53
CA LEU A 8 15.30 -35.81 -8.55
C LEU A 8 14.10 -35.49 -7.66
N LEU A 9 14.08 -36.19 -6.53
CA LEU A 9 13.19 -35.96 -5.41
C LEU A 9 13.80 -34.80 -4.62
N VAL A 10 13.34 -33.58 -4.87
CA VAL A 10 13.69 -32.43 -4.01
C VAL A 10 12.81 -32.53 -2.77
N VAL A 11 13.37 -33.13 -1.73
CA VAL A 11 12.82 -33.13 -0.38
C VAL A 11 12.92 -31.69 0.14
N LEU A 12 11.80 -30.98 0.18
CA LEU A 12 11.67 -29.70 0.87
C LEU A 12 11.64 -29.99 2.38
N VAL A 13 12.83 -30.07 2.98
CA VAL A 13 13.03 -29.91 4.42
C VAL A 13 13.42 -28.47 4.66
N ILE A 14 12.49 -27.64 5.10
CA ILE A 14 12.78 -26.42 5.87
C ILE A 14 11.75 -26.43 7.00
N SER A 15 12.04 -27.19 8.05
CA SER A 15 12.57 -26.65 9.30
C SER A 15 11.59 -25.66 9.94
N CYS A 16 10.71 -26.19 10.80
CA CYS A 16 10.17 -25.46 11.94
C CYS A 16 11.34 -24.89 12.74
N SER A 17 11.62 -23.60 12.62
CA SER A 17 12.47 -22.91 13.59
C SER A 17 11.82 -21.62 14.03
N SER A 18 11.39 -21.65 15.30
CA SER A 18 11.14 -20.53 16.21
C SER A 18 10.17 -19.45 15.76
N ASP A 19 9.23 -19.15 16.67
CA ASP A 19 8.46 -17.91 16.74
C ASP A 19 9.38 -16.69 16.84
N ASN A 20 10.11 -16.41 15.77
CA ASN A 20 10.64 -15.10 15.51
C ASN A 20 9.47 -14.39 14.83
N GLU A 21 8.77 -13.56 15.59
CA GLU A 21 7.80 -12.62 15.02
C GLU A 21 8.56 -11.83 13.95
N ASN A 22 8.44 -12.27 12.69
CA ASN A 22 9.19 -11.69 11.59
C ASN A 22 8.81 -10.22 11.51
N GLU A 23 9.73 -9.35 11.92
CA GLU A 23 9.54 -7.91 11.78
C GLU A 23 9.18 -7.60 10.32
N PRO A 24 8.26 -6.65 10.06
CA PRO A 24 7.86 -6.33 8.71
C PRO A 24 9.06 -5.88 7.87
N GLU A 25 9.24 -6.45 6.69
CA GLU A 25 10.25 -5.99 5.74
C GLU A 25 9.79 -4.67 5.10
N TYR A 26 10.40 -3.57 5.52
CA TYR A 26 10.07 -2.25 5.00
C TYR A 26 10.78 -1.96 3.67
N ILE A 27 10.07 -1.31 2.75
CA ILE A 27 10.57 -0.88 1.44
C ILE A 27 10.61 0.65 1.35
N ASP A 28 11.25 1.16 0.29
CA ASP A 28 11.38 2.60 0.05
C ASP A 28 10.01 3.28 -0.13
N ASN A 29 9.76 4.29 0.69
CA ASN A 29 8.57 5.13 0.66
C ASN A 29 8.44 5.96 -0.63
N SER A 30 9.55 6.18 -1.37
CA SER A 30 9.57 6.98 -2.60
C SER A 30 8.61 6.50 -3.68
N LEU A 31 8.23 5.22 -3.63
CA LEU A 31 7.25 4.61 -4.53
C LEU A 31 5.88 5.29 -4.50
N LEU A 32 5.47 5.83 -3.35
CA LEU A 32 4.17 6.49 -3.20
C LEU A 32 4.25 8.02 -3.15
N TRP A 33 5.43 8.62 -3.21
CA TRP A 33 5.54 10.10 -3.10
C TRP A 33 4.69 10.82 -4.13
N GLY A 34 3.99 11.87 -3.67
CA GLY A 34 3.10 12.70 -4.47
C GLY A 34 1.66 12.69 -3.96
N SER A 35 0.78 13.31 -4.75
CA SER A 35 -0.65 13.45 -4.43
C SER A 35 -1.46 12.40 -5.18
N TRP A 36 -2.37 11.73 -4.48
CA TRP A 36 -3.18 10.63 -4.98
C TRP A 36 -4.65 10.94 -4.76
N TYR A 37 -5.38 11.05 -5.85
CA TYR A 37 -6.75 11.52 -5.89
C TYR A 37 -7.73 10.36 -6.06
N ARG A 38 -8.74 10.25 -5.18
CA ARG A 38 -9.79 9.23 -5.28
C ARG A 38 -10.65 9.47 -6.51
N LYS A 39 -10.71 8.49 -7.42
CA LYS A 39 -11.33 8.66 -8.75
C LYS A 39 -12.87 8.76 -8.74
N ASP A 40 -13.53 8.30 -7.67
CA ASP A 40 -14.89 7.76 -7.79
C ASP A 40 -16.02 8.56 -7.12
N THR A 41 -15.91 9.89 -7.08
CA THR A 41 -16.94 10.72 -6.44
C THR A 41 -17.12 12.03 -7.19
N SER A 42 -18.36 12.27 -7.61
CA SER A 42 -18.80 13.50 -8.27
C SER A 42 -18.87 14.71 -7.32
N VAL A 43 -18.59 14.54 -6.03
CA VAL A 43 -18.78 15.59 -5.01
C VAL A 43 -17.83 15.48 -3.81
N ASP A 44 -16.98 14.48 -3.60
CA ASP A 44 -16.21 14.38 -2.34
C ASP A 44 -14.91 13.59 -2.51
N SER A 45 -13.75 14.24 -2.46
CA SER A 45 -12.50 13.59 -2.82
C SER A 45 -11.53 13.54 -1.66
N THR A 46 -11.32 12.33 -1.15
CA THR A 46 -10.16 12.04 -0.30
C THR A 46 -8.90 12.12 -1.17
N VAL A 47 -7.94 12.95 -0.75
CA VAL A 47 -6.62 13.07 -1.36
C VAL A 47 -5.60 12.56 -0.36
N TYR A 48 -4.80 11.58 -0.76
CA TYR A 48 -3.60 11.22 0.00
C TYR A 48 -2.39 11.96 -0.55
N ILE A 49 -1.61 12.58 0.33
CA ILE A 49 -0.36 13.26 0.00
C ILE A 49 0.75 12.54 0.75
N PHE A 50 1.57 11.79 0.03
CA PHE A 50 2.72 11.07 0.60
C PHE A 50 3.99 11.87 0.40
N LYS A 51 4.72 12.08 1.49
CA LYS A 51 6.09 12.62 1.56
C LYS A 51 7.03 11.54 2.10
N THR A 52 8.29 11.87 2.39
CA THR A 52 9.32 10.93 2.86
C THR A 52 8.81 9.99 3.95
N ASP A 53 8.34 10.53 5.08
CA ASP A 53 7.88 9.73 6.23
C ASP A 53 6.47 10.09 6.70
N LEU A 54 5.78 10.95 5.95
CA LEU A 54 4.48 11.50 6.32
C LEU A 54 3.45 11.26 5.22
N CYS A 55 2.31 10.71 5.59
CA CYS A 55 1.11 10.63 4.78
C CYS A 55 0.06 11.59 5.35
N THR A 56 -0.46 12.48 4.52
CA THR A 56 -1.59 13.35 4.88
C THR A 56 -2.80 12.92 4.06
N SER A 57 -3.91 12.62 4.73
CA SER A 57 -5.22 12.56 4.07
C SER A 57 -5.89 13.92 4.20
N GLU A 58 -6.38 14.43 3.09
CA GLU A 58 -7.19 15.63 3.04
C GLU A 58 -8.56 15.29 2.48
N TYR A 59 -9.60 15.88 3.07
CA TYR A 59 -10.96 15.77 2.58
C TYR A 59 -11.39 17.08 1.90
N TRP A 60 -11.93 16.95 0.69
CA TRP A 60 -12.33 18.05 -0.17
C TRP A 60 -13.77 17.83 -0.67
N GLU A 61 -14.66 18.79 -0.44
CA GLU A 61 -16.06 18.76 -0.89
C GLU A 61 -16.23 18.98 -2.41
N THR A 62 -15.21 19.43 -3.14
CA THR A 62 -15.23 19.55 -4.62
C THR A 62 -13.83 19.85 -5.17
N TRP A 63 -13.05 18.80 -5.44
CA TRP A 63 -11.73 18.99 -6.07
C TRP A 63 -11.86 19.36 -7.56
N PRO A 64 -10.98 20.22 -8.13
CA PRO A 64 -9.86 20.94 -7.50
C PRO A 64 -10.20 22.36 -7.00
N THR A 65 -11.47 22.76 -7.04
CA THR A 65 -11.87 24.18 -6.97
C THR A 65 -12.38 24.66 -5.60
N THR A 66 -12.62 23.77 -4.62
CA THR A 66 -13.06 24.17 -3.28
C THR A 66 -11.98 24.08 -2.22
N SER A 67 -12.22 24.73 -1.08
CA SER A 67 -11.34 24.71 0.07
C SER A 67 -11.33 23.35 0.75
N LYS A 68 -10.15 22.93 1.20
CA LYS A 68 -9.96 21.81 2.12
C LYS A 68 -10.85 21.93 3.35
N VAL A 69 -11.58 20.86 3.66
CA VAL A 69 -12.50 20.81 4.80
C VAL A 69 -11.81 20.21 6.03
N ASP A 70 -11.06 19.12 5.84
CA ASP A 70 -10.35 18.44 6.94
C ASP A 70 -8.98 17.91 6.53
N SER A 71 -8.11 17.70 7.53
CA SER A 71 -6.79 17.10 7.38
C SER A 71 -6.46 16.15 8.51
N TYR A 72 -5.86 15.03 8.14
CA TYR A 72 -5.23 14.13 9.10
C TYR A 72 -3.87 13.72 8.57
N SER A 73 -2.86 13.71 9.45
CA SER A 73 -1.49 13.35 9.09
C SER A 73 -1.01 12.20 9.96
N TRP A 74 -0.34 11.24 9.34
CA TRP A 74 0.23 10.08 9.98
C TRP A 74 1.65 9.86 9.49
N THR A 75 2.50 9.37 10.37
CA THR A 75 3.75 8.74 9.91
C THR A 75 3.39 7.47 9.15
N TYR A 76 4.20 7.09 8.16
CA TYR A 76 3.98 5.83 7.46
C TYR A 76 5.26 5.14 7.02
N LYS A 77 5.15 3.82 6.88
CA LYS A 77 6.14 2.95 6.26
C LYS A 77 5.45 2.06 5.25
N LEU A 78 6.18 1.58 4.25
CA LEU A 78 5.68 0.63 3.27
C LEU A 78 6.30 -0.74 3.48
N THR A 79 5.50 -1.77 3.30
CA THR A 79 5.99 -3.11 2.95
C THR A 79 5.59 -3.40 1.51
N LYS A 80 5.91 -4.59 1.00
CA LYS A 80 5.47 -5.03 -0.32
C LYS A 80 3.93 -4.99 -0.49
N ASP A 81 3.19 -5.29 0.57
CA ASP A 81 1.75 -5.53 0.50
C ASP A 81 0.92 -4.49 1.27
N ASN A 82 1.53 -3.76 2.23
CA ASN A 82 0.81 -2.87 3.12
C ASN A 82 1.42 -1.47 3.23
N ILE A 83 0.54 -0.47 3.36
CA ILE A 83 0.86 0.84 3.93
C ILE A 83 0.64 0.74 5.44
N ILE A 84 1.66 1.02 6.24
CA ILE A 84 1.60 0.95 7.70
C ILE A 84 1.57 2.38 8.25
N LEU A 85 0.42 2.81 8.78
CA LEU A 85 0.24 4.15 9.34
C LEU A 85 0.45 4.14 10.86
N ASN A 86 1.26 5.08 11.37
CA ASN A 86 1.61 5.24 12.79
C ASN A 86 2.02 3.92 13.48
N ASP A 87 2.72 3.04 12.75
CA ASP A 87 3.17 1.71 13.21
C ASP A 87 2.04 0.80 13.76
N LYS A 88 0.78 1.05 13.39
CA LYS A 88 -0.39 0.34 13.96
C LYS A 88 -1.45 -0.05 12.94
N HIS A 89 -1.65 0.77 11.91
CA HIS A 89 -2.75 0.58 10.98
C HIS A 89 -2.22 0.12 9.63
N GLU A 90 -2.35 -1.17 9.37
CA GLU A 90 -2.00 -1.77 8.09
C GLU A 90 -3.13 -1.62 7.10
N ARG A 91 -2.81 -1.14 5.91
CA ARG A 91 -3.73 -1.04 4.77
C ARG A 91 -3.13 -1.76 3.58
N PRO A 92 -3.73 -2.89 3.15
CA PRO A 92 -3.32 -3.53 1.91
C PRO A 92 -3.40 -2.55 0.75
N TYR A 93 -2.38 -2.55 -0.12
CA TYR A 93 -2.36 -1.69 -1.29
C TYR A 93 -1.91 -2.43 -2.56
N LYS A 94 -2.23 -1.85 -3.71
CA LYS A 94 -1.73 -2.27 -5.02
C LYS A 94 -1.28 -1.02 -5.77
N LEU A 95 -0.08 -1.06 -6.34
CA LEU A 95 0.48 0.04 -7.11
C LEU A 95 0.75 -0.42 -8.55
N ALA A 96 0.20 0.31 -9.52
CA ALA A 96 0.38 0.05 -10.94
C ALA A 96 0.52 1.39 -11.70
N GLY A 97 1.76 1.85 -11.87
CA GLY A 97 2.05 3.16 -12.48
C GLY A 97 1.40 4.28 -11.68
N ASN A 98 0.59 5.11 -12.34
CA ASN A 98 -0.13 6.23 -11.71
C ASN A 98 -1.45 5.83 -11.04
N LYS A 99 -1.67 4.54 -10.77
CA LYS A 99 -2.84 4.02 -10.06
C LYS A 99 -2.44 3.35 -8.75
N LEU A 100 -3.05 3.81 -7.66
CA LEU A 100 -2.92 3.25 -6.32
C LEU A 100 -4.29 2.73 -5.88
N SER A 101 -4.42 1.46 -5.55
CA SER A 101 -5.61 0.92 -4.90
C SER A 101 -5.31 0.66 -3.44
N VAL A 102 -6.09 1.23 -2.52
CA VAL A 102 -5.96 1.01 -1.07
C VAL A 102 -7.19 0.27 -0.58
N PHE A 103 -7.02 -0.77 0.23
CA PHE A 103 -8.13 -1.45 0.86
C PHE A 103 -8.57 -0.67 2.11
N GLU A 104 -9.78 -0.12 2.07
CA GLU A 104 -10.33 0.75 3.11
C GLU A 104 -11.58 0.16 3.76
N ASN A 105 -11.88 0.60 4.98
CA ASN A 105 -13.09 0.26 5.73
C ASN A 105 -13.38 -1.25 5.83
N LYS A 106 -12.32 -2.06 5.79
CA LYS A 106 -12.34 -3.53 5.88
C LYS A 106 -13.20 -4.24 4.82
N SER A 107 -13.56 -3.58 3.71
CA SER A 107 -14.48 -4.19 2.74
C SER A 107 -14.24 -3.81 1.28
N THR A 108 -13.57 -2.69 1.00
CA THR A 108 -13.59 -2.13 -0.36
C THR A 108 -12.20 -1.66 -0.79
N TRP A 109 -11.83 -2.00 -2.03
CA TRP A 109 -10.68 -1.41 -2.70
C TRP A 109 -11.06 -0.05 -3.27
N ILE A 110 -10.38 0.99 -2.83
CA ILE A 110 -10.58 2.36 -3.30
C ILE A 110 -9.43 2.72 -4.23
N GLU A 111 -9.76 3.17 -5.44
CA GLU A 111 -8.77 3.58 -6.43
C GLU A 111 -8.45 5.07 -6.36
N TYR A 112 -7.16 5.36 -6.39
CA TYR A 112 -6.56 6.67 -6.44
C TYR A 112 -5.68 6.82 -7.68
N THR A 113 -5.67 8.02 -8.26
CA THR A 113 -4.83 8.38 -9.41
C THR A 113 -3.79 9.41 -8.99
N LYS A 114 -2.54 9.23 -9.38
CA LYS A 114 -1.47 10.19 -9.10
C LYS A 114 -1.71 11.49 -9.88
N VAL A 115 -1.55 12.62 -9.19
CA VAL A 115 -1.61 13.97 -9.76
C VAL A 115 -0.26 14.64 -9.47
N GLU A 116 0.40 15.13 -10.52
CA GLU A 116 1.67 15.87 -10.46
C GLU A 116 1.44 17.36 -10.25
#